data_AF-A0A2B4RPJ6-F1
#
_entry.id   AF-A0A2B4RPJ6-F1
#
_cell.length_a   1.000
_cell.length_b   1.000
_cell.length_c   1.000
_cell.angle_alpha   90.00
_cell.angle_beta   90.00
_cell.angle_gamma   90.00
#
_symmetry.space_group_name_H-M   'P 1'
#
loop_
_entity.id
_entity.type
_entity.pdbx_description
1 polymer ?
#
loop_
_entity_poly.entity_id
_entity_poly.type
_entity_poly.pdbx_seq_one_letter_code
_entity_poly.pdbx_strand_id
1 'polypeptide(L)'
;MLEWEGKSQEKEATEKETAEDIRSKAVKRLSSTKKTKRAGVAGTMHYSFDYAQQIHIPSNPMQPGPIYFKTPRKCGIFGVICEAIPRQVNYLIDEAVSVGKGANSTISYVHHYFANHGLGETNVHLHADNCSGQNKNNFFLWYLAWRVINELHQRITYSFLIAGHTKFAPDRGFGIIKKAYKVNFISSIYELAAMVESNSTGVNKAQLVGTHDNTVIVPVYDWASFLGGYFNKLPNIKKYHHFRFSKDEPGRIYCKENRSTAELSFMLLKDPTIVPAPSLPAKINPEGLSNDRKNYLYREIRQFCKHGTEDLVAPAP
;
A
#
# COMPACT_ATOMS: atom_id res chain seq x y z
N MET A 1 27.82 -40.94 13.74
CA MET A 1 27.33 -39.71 14.40
C MET A 1 27.86 -38.48 13.68
N LEU A 2 29.19 -38.36 13.52
CA LEU A 2 29.85 -37.28 12.76
C LEU A 2 29.41 -37.12 11.28
N GLU A 3 29.17 -38.23 10.56
CA GLU A 3 28.72 -38.19 9.15
C GLU A 3 27.27 -37.69 8.97
N TRP A 4 26.44 -37.80 10.01
CA TRP A 4 25.06 -37.33 10.00
C TRP A 4 24.98 -35.84 10.35
N GLU A 5 25.84 -35.38 11.26
CA GLU A 5 25.99 -33.96 11.59
C GLU A 5 26.57 -33.16 10.42
N GLY A 6 27.54 -33.72 9.69
CA GLY A 6 28.11 -33.10 8.49
C GLY A 6 27.06 -32.90 7.37
N LYS A 7 26.23 -33.91 7.09
CA LYS A 7 25.16 -33.81 6.08
C LYS A 7 24.02 -32.86 6.47
N SER A 8 23.71 -32.75 7.77
CA SER A 8 22.74 -31.76 8.26
C SER A 8 23.28 -30.34 8.12
N GLN A 9 24.55 -30.10 8.46
CA GLN A 9 25.18 -28.78 8.32
C GLN A 9 25.34 -28.35 6.87
N GLU A 10 25.68 -29.27 5.96
CA GLU A 10 25.80 -28.98 4.52
C GLU A 10 24.44 -28.63 3.90
N LYS A 11 23.39 -29.35 4.31
CA LYS A 11 22.01 -29.07 3.86
C LYS A 11 21.50 -27.73 4.40
N GLU A 12 21.78 -27.42 5.66
CA GLU A 12 21.41 -26.16 6.30
C GLU A 12 22.17 -24.95 5.69
N ALA A 13 23.43 -25.13 5.29
CA ALA A 13 24.22 -24.13 4.58
C ALA A 13 23.68 -23.87 3.16
N THR A 14 23.41 -24.94 2.40
CA THR A 14 22.86 -24.84 1.04
C THR A 14 21.48 -24.17 1.03
N GLU A 15 20.67 -24.40 2.06
CA GLU A 15 19.31 -23.87 2.16
C GLU A 15 19.27 -22.40 2.65
N LYS A 16 20.19 -21.99 3.54
CA LYS A 16 20.43 -20.56 3.86
C LYS A 16 20.88 -19.77 2.65
N GLU A 17 21.78 -20.34 1.84
CA GLU A 17 22.19 -19.77 0.56
C GLU A 17 20.99 -19.62 -0.40
N THR A 18 20.01 -20.52 -0.33
CA THR A 18 18.79 -20.42 -1.16
C THR A 18 17.86 -19.29 -0.68
N ALA A 19 17.70 -19.09 0.64
CA ALA A 19 16.87 -18.01 1.20
C ALA A 19 17.47 -16.62 0.95
N GLU A 20 18.80 -16.48 1.09
CA GLU A 20 19.52 -15.24 0.75
C GLU A 20 19.52 -14.96 -0.75
N ASP A 21 19.60 -16.00 -1.60
CA ASP A 21 19.49 -15.84 -3.05
C ASP A 21 18.07 -15.49 -3.49
N ILE A 22 17.02 -16.07 -2.88
CA ILE A 22 15.62 -15.64 -3.05
C ILE A 22 15.45 -14.18 -2.63
N ARG A 23 16.01 -13.77 -1.48
CA ARG A 23 16.03 -12.37 -1.02
C ARG A 23 16.71 -11.46 -2.04
N SER A 24 17.93 -11.79 -2.46
CA SER A 24 18.74 -11.01 -3.40
C SER A 24 18.03 -10.86 -4.75
N LYS A 25 17.44 -11.94 -5.27
CA LYS A 25 16.64 -11.94 -6.50
C LYS A 25 15.35 -11.13 -6.36
N ALA A 26 14.61 -11.28 -5.25
CA ALA A 26 13.39 -10.51 -5.01
C ALA A 26 13.68 -9.02 -4.87
N VAL A 27 14.68 -8.64 -4.07
CA VAL A 27 15.10 -7.24 -3.86
C VAL A 27 15.62 -6.63 -5.17
N LYS A 28 16.45 -7.34 -5.96
CA LYS A 28 16.89 -6.87 -7.29
C LYS A 28 15.72 -6.70 -8.28
N ARG A 29 14.77 -7.64 -8.31
CA ARG A 29 13.61 -7.59 -9.22
C ARG A 29 12.60 -6.50 -8.85
N LEU A 30 12.45 -6.21 -7.56
CA LEU A 30 11.58 -5.15 -7.04
C LEU A 30 12.23 -3.76 -7.14
N SER A 31 13.54 -3.65 -6.93
CA SER A 31 14.31 -2.41 -7.09
C SER A 31 14.56 -2.03 -8.55
N SER A 32 14.49 -2.98 -9.51
CA SER A 32 14.66 -2.72 -10.95
C SER A 32 13.48 -2.00 -11.62
N THR A 33 12.64 -1.29 -10.86
CA THR A 33 11.64 -0.39 -11.46
C THR A 33 12.39 0.78 -12.07
N LYS A 34 12.83 0.64 -13.34
CA LYS A 34 13.47 1.70 -14.12
C LYS A 34 12.62 2.96 -13.98
N LYS A 35 13.20 4.01 -13.38
CA LYS A 35 12.69 5.39 -13.43
C LYS A 35 12.65 5.79 -14.91
N THR A 36 11.56 5.44 -15.58
CA THR A 36 11.32 5.93 -16.91
C THR A 36 10.76 7.32 -16.68
N LYS A 37 11.61 8.34 -16.87
CA LYS A 37 11.16 9.74 -16.94
C LYS A 37 10.28 9.83 -18.19
N ARG A 38 9.01 9.44 -18.05
CA ARG A 38 8.04 9.51 -19.15
C ARG A 38 7.63 10.98 -19.24
N ALA A 39 7.94 11.59 -20.38
CA ALA A 39 7.39 12.89 -20.73
C ALA A 39 5.87 12.83 -20.53
N GLY A 40 5.32 13.82 -19.82
CA GLY A 40 3.91 13.79 -19.42
C GLY A 40 3.03 13.62 -20.65
N VAL A 41 2.26 12.53 -20.68
CA VAL A 41 1.21 12.40 -21.68
C VAL A 41 0.12 13.36 -21.22
N ALA A 42 -0.14 14.41 -22.00
CA ALA A 42 -1.30 15.26 -21.82
C ALA A 42 -2.55 14.37 -21.95
N GLY A 43 -3.07 13.92 -20.82
CA GLY A 43 -4.06 12.86 -20.77
C GLY A 43 -4.68 12.74 -19.39
N THR A 44 -5.93 12.29 -19.37
CA THR A 44 -6.66 12.00 -18.15
C THR A 44 -6.55 10.52 -17.85
N MET A 45 -6.07 10.17 -16.66
CA MET A 45 -6.06 8.77 -16.21
C MET A 45 -7.05 8.58 -15.06
N HIS A 46 -7.61 7.37 -14.99
CA HIS A 46 -8.50 6.97 -13.91
C HIS A 46 -7.80 5.92 -13.05
N TYR A 47 -7.69 6.18 -11.74
CA TYR A 47 -7.15 5.24 -10.77
C TYR A 47 -8.17 4.95 -9.68
N SER A 48 -8.20 3.69 -9.27
CA SER A 48 -8.96 3.23 -8.12
C SER A 48 -8.03 2.61 -7.09
N PHE A 49 -8.33 2.75 -5.80
CA PHE A 49 -7.48 2.17 -4.76
C PHE A 49 -8.26 1.77 -3.50
N ASP A 50 -7.77 0.72 -2.82
CA ASP A 50 -8.38 0.21 -1.60
C ASP A 50 -7.42 -0.68 -0.79
N TYR A 51 -7.80 -0.99 0.44
CA TYR A 51 -7.18 -2.04 1.24
C TYR A 51 -7.87 -3.38 1.02
N ALA A 52 -7.09 -4.43 0.79
CA ALA A 52 -7.60 -5.78 0.86
C ALA A 52 -7.76 -6.24 2.32
N GLN A 53 -8.46 -7.37 2.47
CA GLN A 53 -8.42 -8.13 3.71
C GLN A 53 -6.96 -8.49 4.05
N GLN A 54 -6.58 -8.28 5.31
CA GLN A 54 -5.26 -8.68 5.81
C GLN A 54 -5.06 -10.19 5.67
N ILE A 55 -3.86 -10.60 5.29
CA ILE A 55 -3.45 -12.00 5.22
C ILE A 55 -2.38 -12.31 6.28
N HIS A 56 -2.07 -13.59 6.45
CA HIS A 56 -1.15 -14.07 7.48
C HIS A 56 -0.04 -14.93 6.87
N ILE A 57 1.17 -14.82 7.39
CA ILE A 57 2.31 -15.65 7.00
C ILE A 57 2.94 -16.28 8.27
N PRO A 58 3.24 -17.59 8.28
CA PRO A 58 3.01 -18.54 7.20
C PRO A 58 1.51 -18.92 7.03
N SER A 59 1.16 -19.41 5.85
CA SER A 59 -0.17 -19.92 5.50
C SER A 59 -0.03 -21.19 4.67
N ASN A 60 -0.41 -22.32 5.26
CA ASN A 60 -0.42 -23.63 4.60
C ASN A 60 -1.87 -24.02 4.24
N PRO A 61 -2.20 -24.27 2.95
CA PRO A 61 -3.53 -24.71 2.51
C PRO A 61 -4.04 -25.98 3.19
N MET A 62 -3.15 -26.89 3.57
CA MET A 62 -3.51 -28.14 4.26
C MET A 62 -3.85 -27.91 5.74
N GLN A 63 -3.67 -26.69 6.24
CA GLN A 63 -3.93 -26.23 7.61
C GLN A 63 -3.75 -27.31 8.70
N PRO A 64 -2.53 -27.50 9.21
CA PRO A 64 -2.34 -28.31 10.42
C PRO A 64 -3.25 -27.76 11.53
N GLY A 65 -4.14 -28.60 12.08
CA GLY A 65 -5.17 -28.20 13.05
C GLY A 65 -4.74 -27.21 14.14
N PRO A 66 -3.51 -27.29 14.70
CA PRO A 66 -3.04 -26.37 15.74
C PRO A 66 -2.83 -24.90 15.31
N ILE A 67 -2.62 -24.58 14.02
CA ILE A 67 -2.39 -23.19 13.59
C ILE A 67 -3.69 -22.38 13.52
N TYR A 68 -4.85 -23.05 13.42
CA TYR A 68 -6.15 -22.41 13.22
C TYR A 68 -6.52 -21.43 14.35
N PHE A 69 -6.07 -21.71 15.58
CA PHE A 69 -6.32 -20.87 16.76
C PHE A 69 -5.19 -19.86 17.05
N LYS A 70 -4.17 -19.80 16.19
CA LYS A 70 -3.01 -18.93 16.35
C LYS A 70 -3.09 -17.74 15.40
N THR A 71 -2.34 -16.69 15.71
CA THR A 71 -2.26 -15.49 14.86
C THR A 71 -0.87 -15.40 14.23
N PRO A 72 -0.67 -15.89 13.00
CA PRO A 72 0.62 -15.76 12.31
C PRO A 72 0.95 -14.29 12.03
N ARG A 73 2.15 -14.02 11.50
CA ARG A 73 2.60 -12.67 11.18
C ARG A 73 1.66 -12.03 10.18
N LYS A 74 1.28 -10.79 10.42
CA LYS A 74 0.28 -10.07 9.63
C LYS A 74 0.93 -9.46 8.38
N CYS A 75 0.21 -9.47 7.27
CA CYS A 75 0.58 -8.70 6.10
C CYS A 75 -0.65 -7.93 5.57
N GLY A 76 -0.55 -6.60 5.58
CA GLY A 76 -1.51 -5.73 4.92
C GLY A 76 -1.30 -5.73 3.41
N ILE A 77 -2.36 -5.46 2.66
CA ILE A 77 -2.31 -5.27 1.22
C ILE A 77 -3.08 -3.99 0.87
N PHE A 78 -2.43 -3.06 0.21
CA PHE A 78 -3.07 -1.87 -0.37
C PHE A 78 -2.88 -1.89 -1.89
N GLY A 79 -3.97 -1.87 -2.64
CA GLY A 79 -3.97 -1.96 -4.09
C GLY A 79 -4.25 -0.62 -4.74
N VAL A 80 -3.47 -0.25 -5.76
CA VAL A 80 -3.78 0.86 -6.66
C VAL A 80 -3.83 0.34 -8.09
N ILE A 81 -4.98 0.47 -8.75
CA ILE A 81 -5.20 0.04 -10.13
C ILE A 81 -5.35 1.25 -11.04
N CYS A 82 -4.66 1.20 -12.18
CA CYS A 82 -4.98 2.07 -13.31
C CYS A 82 -6.12 1.44 -14.08
N GLU A 83 -7.22 2.15 -14.30
CA GLU A 83 -8.34 1.56 -15.06
C GLU A 83 -8.09 1.55 -16.56
N ALA A 84 -7.23 2.45 -17.06
CA ALA A 84 -6.86 2.52 -18.48
C ALA A 84 -5.92 1.38 -18.92
N ILE A 85 -5.14 0.83 -17.98
CA ILE A 85 -4.24 -0.30 -18.23
C ILE A 85 -4.49 -1.28 -17.09
N PRO A 86 -4.98 -2.51 -17.32
CA PRO A 86 -5.47 -3.43 -16.30
C PRO A 86 -4.34 -4.00 -15.41
N ARG A 87 -3.63 -3.10 -14.71
CA ARG A 87 -2.46 -3.33 -13.89
C ARG A 87 -2.68 -2.69 -12.52
N GLN A 88 -2.69 -3.54 -11.52
CA GLN A 88 -2.81 -3.22 -10.11
C GLN A 88 -1.46 -3.42 -9.43
N VAL A 89 -0.96 -2.38 -8.78
CA VAL A 89 0.19 -2.49 -7.89
C VAL A 89 -0.31 -2.74 -6.48
N ASN A 90 0.17 -3.79 -5.86
CA ASN A 90 -0.22 -4.24 -4.53
C ASN A 90 0.94 -4.03 -3.57
N TYR A 91 0.79 -3.04 -2.69
CA TYR A 91 1.71 -2.74 -1.61
C TYR A 91 1.55 -3.79 -0.51
N LEU A 92 2.55 -4.63 -0.34
CA LEU A 92 2.63 -5.67 0.69
C LEU A 92 3.28 -5.07 1.93
N ILE A 93 2.49 -4.95 2.99
CA ILE A 93 2.83 -4.23 4.22
C ILE A 93 3.11 -5.26 5.31
N ASP A 94 4.38 -5.55 5.57
CA ASP A 94 4.77 -6.43 6.67
C ASP A 94 4.37 -5.83 8.03
N GLU A 95 3.99 -6.68 8.98
CA GLU A 95 3.61 -6.29 10.35
C GLU A 95 4.65 -5.38 11.01
N ALA A 96 5.94 -5.62 10.78
CA ALA A 96 7.03 -4.90 11.42
C ALA A 96 7.26 -3.48 10.88
N VAL A 97 6.85 -3.21 9.64
CA VAL A 97 6.96 -1.86 9.04
C VAL A 97 5.61 -1.14 8.96
N SER A 98 4.56 -1.73 9.52
CA SER A 98 3.22 -1.15 9.50
C SER A 98 3.11 0.01 10.48
N VAL A 99 2.73 1.18 9.98
CA VAL A 99 2.37 2.37 10.80
C VAL A 99 0.85 2.57 10.91
N GLY A 100 0.09 1.48 10.68
CA GLY A 100 -1.37 1.49 10.67
C GLY A 100 -2.00 1.83 9.30
N LYS A 101 -3.33 1.78 9.25
CA LYS A 101 -4.13 2.00 8.02
C LYS A 101 -4.85 3.36 8.03
N GLY A 102 -4.19 4.42 8.49
CA GLY A 102 -4.75 5.77 8.52
C GLY A 102 -4.49 6.56 7.23
N ALA A 103 -4.97 7.80 7.19
CA ALA A 103 -4.79 8.69 6.03
C ALA A 103 -3.31 8.85 5.61
N ASN A 104 -2.38 9.01 6.57
CA ASN A 104 -0.96 9.19 6.27
C ASN A 104 -0.37 8.03 5.46
N SER A 105 -0.67 6.77 5.82
CA SER A 105 -0.18 5.61 5.08
C SER A 105 -0.84 5.48 3.71
N THR A 106 -2.17 5.63 3.63
CA THR A 106 -2.89 5.62 2.35
C THR A 106 -2.34 6.67 1.38
N ILE A 107 -2.22 7.93 1.83
CA ILE A 107 -1.70 9.03 1.02
C ILE A 107 -0.27 8.72 0.56
N SER A 108 0.58 8.18 1.44
CA SER A 108 1.96 7.86 1.10
C SER A 108 2.07 6.78 0.03
N TYR A 109 1.23 5.75 0.08
CA TYR A 109 1.20 4.71 -0.97
C TYR A 109 0.66 5.23 -2.29
N VAL A 110 -0.36 6.09 -2.26
CA VAL A 110 -0.88 6.76 -3.47
C VAL A 110 0.16 7.72 -4.06
N HIS A 111 0.88 8.47 -3.21
CA HIS A 111 1.97 9.34 -3.61
C HIS A 111 3.11 8.57 -4.27
N HIS A 112 3.57 7.50 -3.63
CA HIS A 112 4.57 6.60 -4.18
C HIS A 112 4.11 6.00 -5.52
N TYR A 113 2.83 5.66 -5.64
CA TYR A 113 2.27 5.13 -6.89
C TYR A 113 2.37 6.16 -8.01
N PHE A 114 1.92 7.40 -7.80
CA PHE A 114 2.02 8.44 -8.82
C PHE A 114 3.46 8.68 -9.26
N ALA A 115 4.41 8.69 -8.32
CA ALA A 115 5.82 8.93 -8.63
C ALA A 115 6.50 7.79 -9.41
N ASN A 116 6.10 6.52 -9.19
CA ASN A 116 6.84 5.36 -9.72
C ASN A 116 6.05 4.52 -10.73
N HIS A 117 4.72 4.66 -10.75
CA HIS A 117 3.80 3.85 -11.55
C HIS A 117 2.81 4.68 -12.35
N GLY A 118 2.69 5.99 -12.06
CA GLY A 118 1.93 6.94 -12.85
C GLY A 118 2.39 6.97 -14.31
N LEU A 119 1.50 7.42 -15.19
CA LEU A 119 1.73 7.42 -16.64
C LEU A 119 2.17 8.79 -17.16
N GLY A 120 2.49 9.71 -16.25
CA GLY A 120 2.81 11.10 -16.57
C GLY A 120 1.54 11.94 -16.84
N GLU A 121 0.40 11.50 -16.32
CA GLU A 121 -0.88 12.18 -16.51
C GLU A 121 -0.89 13.55 -15.85
N THR A 122 -1.50 14.52 -16.53
CA THR A 122 -1.71 15.88 -15.98
C THR A 122 -3.07 15.99 -15.30
N ASN A 123 -4.04 15.19 -15.73
CA ASN A 123 -5.38 15.16 -15.16
C ASN A 123 -5.65 13.77 -14.61
N VAL A 124 -6.27 13.70 -13.43
CA VAL A 124 -6.55 12.41 -12.79
C VAL A 124 -7.94 12.35 -12.23
N HIS A 125 -8.61 11.23 -12.49
CA HIS A 125 -9.81 10.81 -11.79
C HIS A 125 -9.41 9.75 -10.78
N LEU A 126 -9.90 9.90 -9.55
CA LEU A 126 -9.65 8.99 -8.45
C LEU A 126 -10.97 8.44 -7.94
N HIS A 127 -11.03 7.12 -7.80
CA HIS A 127 -12.14 6.41 -7.20
C HIS A 127 -11.69 5.65 -5.94
N ALA A 128 -12.44 5.80 -4.87
CA ALA A 128 -12.19 5.10 -3.61
C ALA A 128 -13.49 4.76 -2.88
N ASP A 129 -13.38 3.86 -1.91
CA ASP A 129 -14.47 3.55 -0.98
C ASP A 129 -14.75 4.73 -0.02
N ASN A 130 -15.91 4.70 0.63
CA ASN A 130 -16.35 5.76 1.55
C ASN A 130 -15.80 5.56 2.98
N CYS A 131 -14.59 5.00 3.13
CA CYS A 131 -13.97 4.80 4.44
C CYS A 131 -13.39 6.10 4.98
N SER A 132 -13.99 6.64 6.05
CA SER A 132 -13.56 7.91 6.65
C SER A 132 -12.14 7.86 7.25
N GLY A 133 -11.72 6.70 7.78
CA GLY A 133 -10.39 6.57 8.39
C GLY A 133 -9.24 6.56 7.38
N GLN A 134 -9.52 6.19 6.13
CA GLN A 134 -8.51 5.91 5.10
C GLN A 134 -8.59 6.89 3.93
N ASN A 135 -9.77 6.97 3.30
CA ASN A 135 -9.95 7.58 2.00
C ASN A 135 -10.71 8.90 2.08
N LYS A 136 -11.88 8.90 2.74
CA LYS A 136 -12.74 10.09 2.86
C LYS A 136 -12.48 10.91 4.12
N ASN A 137 -11.34 11.61 4.14
CA ASN A 137 -10.97 12.52 5.21
C ASN A 137 -10.33 13.81 4.68
N ASN A 138 -10.25 14.81 5.57
CA ASN A 138 -9.67 16.10 5.25
C ASN A 138 -8.19 16.02 4.85
N PHE A 139 -7.42 15.10 5.44
CA PHE A 139 -5.99 14.95 5.13
C PHE A 139 -5.78 14.56 3.67
N PHE A 140 -6.62 13.68 3.12
CA PHE A 140 -6.57 13.31 1.71
C PHE A 140 -6.95 14.47 0.80
N LEU A 141 -7.99 15.26 1.16
CA LEU A 141 -8.36 16.46 0.40
C LEU A 141 -7.23 17.51 0.40
N TRP A 142 -6.57 17.72 1.55
CA TRP A 142 -5.41 18.60 1.66
C TRP A 142 -4.25 18.13 0.79
N TYR A 143 -3.98 16.82 0.78
CA TYR A 143 -2.97 16.24 -0.09
C TYR A 143 -3.26 16.47 -1.57
N LEU A 144 -4.50 16.25 -2.02
CA LEU A 144 -4.87 16.49 -3.42
C LEU A 144 -4.76 17.97 -3.79
N ALA A 145 -5.16 18.88 -2.89
CA ALA A 145 -4.95 20.31 -3.07
C ALA A 145 -3.45 20.66 -3.16
N TRP A 146 -2.62 20.11 -2.26
CA TRP A 146 -1.16 20.27 -2.27
C TRP A 146 -0.55 19.82 -3.60
N ARG A 147 -1.01 18.70 -4.18
CA ARG A 147 -0.53 18.23 -5.49
C ARG A 147 -0.86 19.18 -6.63
N VAL A 148 -2.04 19.80 -6.60
CA VAL A 148 -2.47 20.76 -7.62
C VAL A 148 -1.73 22.09 -7.47
N ILE A 149 -1.57 22.58 -6.24
CA ILE A 149 -0.81 23.79 -5.93
C ILE A 149 0.64 23.67 -6.40
N ASN A 150 1.24 22.50 -6.23
CA ASN A 150 2.62 22.21 -6.65
C ASN A 150 2.72 21.71 -8.10
N GLU A 151 1.66 21.88 -8.90
CA GLU A 151 1.58 21.53 -10.32
C GLU A 151 1.95 20.09 -10.67
N LEU A 152 1.88 19.17 -9.70
CA LEU A 152 2.09 17.75 -9.96
C LEU A 152 0.94 17.17 -10.79
N HIS A 153 -0.25 17.75 -10.64
CA HIS A 153 -1.42 17.53 -11.49
C HIS A 153 -2.12 18.87 -11.73
N GLN A 154 -2.69 19.05 -12.92
CA GLN A 154 -3.46 20.25 -13.27
C GLN A 154 -4.89 20.16 -12.79
N ARG A 155 -5.51 18.98 -12.88
CA ARG A 155 -6.88 18.73 -12.41
C ARG A 155 -6.99 17.38 -11.72
N ILE A 156 -7.67 17.37 -10.58
CA ILE A 156 -7.95 16.15 -9.83
C ILE A 156 -9.46 16.09 -9.58
N THR A 157 -10.08 14.99 -9.99
CA THR A 157 -11.44 14.64 -9.58
C THR A 157 -11.34 13.47 -8.63
N TYR A 158 -11.92 13.58 -7.44
CA TYR A 158 -11.94 12.51 -6.45
C TYR A 158 -13.39 12.14 -6.14
N SER A 159 -13.79 10.92 -6.48
CA SER A 159 -15.17 10.46 -6.30
C SER A 159 -15.23 9.20 -5.45
N PHE A 160 -16.35 9.05 -4.76
CA PHE A 160 -16.57 7.99 -3.79
C PHE A 160 -17.73 7.09 -4.19
N LEU A 161 -17.56 5.79 -3.93
CA LEU A 161 -18.63 4.83 -4.11
C LEU A 161 -19.82 5.16 -3.19
N ILE A 162 -21.03 4.95 -3.73
CA ILE A 162 -22.27 5.06 -2.97
C ILE A 162 -22.40 3.82 -2.08
N ALA A 163 -22.91 3.99 -0.86
CA ALA A 163 -23.15 2.88 0.06
C ALA A 163 -23.99 1.78 -0.62
N GLY A 164 -23.55 0.52 -0.49
CA GLY A 164 -24.19 -0.64 -1.13
C GLY A 164 -23.52 -1.12 -2.42
N HIS A 165 -22.73 -0.27 -3.10
CA HIS A 165 -21.91 -0.65 -4.25
C HIS A 165 -20.44 -0.80 -3.86
N THR A 166 -20.15 -1.83 -3.07
CA THR A 166 -18.83 -2.05 -2.45
C THR A 166 -17.80 -2.74 -3.34
N LYS A 167 -18.15 -3.20 -4.55
CA LYS A 167 -17.21 -3.84 -5.46
C LYS A 167 -16.76 -2.89 -6.57
N PHE A 168 -15.47 -2.69 -6.70
CA PHE A 168 -14.86 -1.87 -7.73
C PHE A 168 -13.51 -2.44 -8.18
N ALA A 169 -12.78 -1.69 -9.03
CA ALA A 169 -11.66 -2.23 -9.79
C ALA A 169 -10.58 -2.97 -8.96
N PRO A 170 -10.16 -2.51 -7.76
CA PRO A 170 -9.17 -3.19 -6.92
C PRO A 170 -9.58 -4.60 -6.46
N ASP A 171 -10.89 -4.84 -6.27
CA ASP A 171 -11.41 -6.12 -5.77
C ASP A 171 -11.13 -7.28 -6.71
N ARG A 172 -11.08 -7.02 -8.01
CA ARG A 172 -10.71 -8.03 -9.00
C ARG A 172 -9.27 -8.51 -8.76
N GLY A 173 -8.34 -7.58 -8.57
CA GLY A 173 -6.94 -7.90 -8.29
C GLY A 173 -6.79 -8.65 -6.97
N PHE A 174 -7.48 -8.21 -5.93
CA PHE A 174 -7.48 -8.89 -4.63
C PHE A 174 -8.10 -10.28 -4.69
N GLY A 175 -9.16 -10.47 -5.47
CA GLY A 175 -9.78 -11.77 -5.68
C GLY A 175 -8.82 -12.78 -6.32
N ILE A 176 -8.00 -12.34 -7.29
CA ILE A 176 -6.95 -13.18 -7.90
C ILE A 176 -5.89 -13.56 -6.86
N ILE A 177 -5.40 -12.58 -6.09
CA ILE A 177 -4.41 -12.83 -5.01
C ILE A 177 -4.99 -13.79 -3.98
N LYS A 178 -6.24 -13.62 -3.57
CA LYS A 178 -6.90 -14.47 -2.57
C LYS A 178 -7.08 -15.91 -3.06
N LYS A 179 -7.44 -16.11 -4.34
CA LYS A 179 -7.53 -17.45 -4.94
C LYS A 179 -6.18 -18.15 -4.95
N ALA A 180 -5.14 -17.43 -5.35
CA ALA A 180 -3.77 -17.93 -5.37
C ALA A 180 -3.27 -18.29 -3.97
N TYR A 181 -3.42 -17.38 -3.02
CA TYR A 181 -3.01 -17.54 -1.62
C TYR A 181 -3.66 -18.75 -0.94
N LYS A 182 -4.92 -19.08 -1.27
CA LYS A 182 -5.64 -20.23 -0.68
C LYS A 182 -5.08 -21.60 -1.07
N VAL A 183 -4.36 -21.70 -2.19
CA VAL A 183 -3.88 -22.98 -2.73
C VAL A 183 -2.35 -23.11 -2.71
N ASN A 184 -1.64 -22.08 -2.28
CA ASN A 184 -0.18 -22.09 -2.19
C ASN A 184 0.27 -22.06 -0.72
N PHE A 185 1.27 -22.87 -0.38
CA PHE A 185 1.96 -22.74 0.91
C PHE A 185 2.93 -21.55 0.85
N ILE A 186 2.52 -20.44 1.47
CA ILE A 186 3.27 -19.20 1.53
C ILE A 186 3.81 -19.02 2.94
N SER A 187 5.13 -19.01 3.08
CA SER A 187 5.78 -18.88 4.37
C SER A 187 6.33 -17.48 4.61
N SER A 188 6.87 -16.81 3.59
CA SER A 188 7.48 -15.47 3.74
C SER A 188 6.79 -14.39 2.89
N ILE A 189 7.07 -13.11 3.20
CA ILE A 189 6.60 -11.99 2.37
C ILE A 189 7.20 -11.99 0.96
N TYR A 190 8.39 -12.58 0.79
CA TYR A 190 9.04 -12.71 -0.52
C TYR A 190 8.35 -13.77 -1.38
N GLU A 191 7.98 -14.90 -0.79
CA GLU A 191 7.15 -15.91 -1.46
C GLU A 191 5.77 -15.35 -1.81
N LEU A 192 5.18 -14.56 -0.92
CA LEU A 192 3.95 -13.83 -1.19
C LEU A 192 4.10 -12.90 -2.40
N ALA A 193 5.16 -12.09 -2.44
CA ALA A 193 5.43 -11.19 -3.56
C ALA A 193 5.62 -11.95 -4.88
N ALA A 194 6.39 -13.05 -4.85
CA ALA A 194 6.60 -13.91 -6.02
C ALA A 194 5.29 -14.53 -6.52
N MET A 195 4.41 -14.98 -5.61
CA MET A 195 3.08 -15.51 -5.95
C MET A 195 2.18 -14.44 -6.59
N VAL A 196 2.19 -13.22 -6.04
CA VAL A 196 1.40 -12.09 -6.59
C VAL A 196 1.82 -11.79 -8.04
N GLU A 197 3.11 -11.87 -8.35
CA GLU A 197 3.63 -11.65 -9.70
C GLU A 197 3.37 -12.84 -10.63
N SER A 198 3.56 -14.07 -10.18
CA SER A 198 3.51 -15.28 -11.03
C SER A 198 2.10 -15.70 -11.41
N ASN A 199 1.11 -15.50 -10.54
CA ASN A 199 -0.26 -15.97 -10.76
C ASN A 199 -1.19 -14.91 -11.38
N SER A 200 -0.63 -13.75 -11.72
CA SER A 200 -1.40 -12.71 -12.40
C SER A 200 -1.18 -12.84 -13.90
N THR A 201 -2.24 -12.73 -14.70
CA THR A 201 -2.17 -12.62 -16.17
C THR A 201 -1.56 -11.27 -16.61
N GLY A 202 -0.50 -10.82 -15.92
CA GLY A 202 0.07 -9.47 -16.00
C GLY A 202 -0.67 -8.41 -15.18
N VAL A 203 -1.74 -8.78 -14.47
CA VAL A 203 -2.63 -7.83 -13.79
C VAL A 203 -2.05 -7.33 -12.47
N ASN A 204 -1.50 -8.20 -11.63
CA ASN A 204 -1.02 -7.83 -10.30
C ASN A 204 0.50 -7.73 -10.29
N LYS A 205 1.00 -6.59 -9.82
CA LYS A 205 2.40 -6.38 -9.50
C LYS A 205 2.55 -6.27 -7.98
N ALA A 206 3.56 -6.92 -7.42
CA ALA A 206 3.90 -6.75 -6.01
C ALA A 206 4.78 -5.50 -5.81
N GLN A 207 4.58 -4.81 -4.70
CA GLN A 207 5.46 -3.76 -4.21
C GLN A 207 5.67 -3.98 -2.72
N LEU A 208 6.90 -4.35 -2.31
CA LEU A 208 7.20 -4.45 -0.88
C LEU A 208 7.24 -3.04 -0.28
N VAL A 209 6.57 -2.87 0.87
CA VAL A 209 6.65 -1.64 1.67
C VAL A 209 7.87 -1.66 2.59
N GLY A 210 8.25 -2.85 3.05
CA GLY A 210 9.47 -3.07 3.79
C GLY A 210 9.79 -4.55 3.89
N THR A 211 10.91 -4.84 4.53
CA THR A 211 11.43 -6.20 4.73
C THR A 211 11.29 -6.63 6.17
N HIS A 212 11.50 -7.93 6.39
CA HIS A 212 11.39 -8.57 7.71
C HIS A 212 12.38 -8.02 8.75
N ASP A 213 13.50 -7.42 8.32
CA ASP A 213 14.55 -6.80 9.13
C ASP A 213 14.27 -5.32 9.46
N ASN A 214 13.02 -4.88 9.35
CA ASN A 214 12.56 -3.51 9.55
C ASN A 214 13.07 -2.48 8.54
N THR A 215 13.72 -2.89 7.44
CA THR A 215 14.10 -1.95 6.39
C THR A 215 12.85 -1.44 5.66
N VAL A 216 12.65 -0.13 5.68
CA VAL A 216 11.54 0.54 5.00
C VAL A 216 11.92 0.84 3.54
N ILE A 217 11.18 0.26 2.59
CA ILE A 217 11.34 0.49 1.15
C ILE A 217 10.43 1.62 0.69
N VAL A 218 9.17 1.61 1.10
CA VAL A 218 8.18 2.65 0.79
C VAL A 218 7.87 3.41 2.08
N PRO A 219 8.46 4.60 2.29
CA PRO A 219 8.26 5.37 3.51
C PRO A 219 6.83 5.92 3.60
N VAL A 220 6.33 5.99 4.83
CA VAL A 220 5.12 6.74 5.16
C VAL A 220 5.51 8.10 5.70
N TYR A 221 4.81 9.14 5.27
CA TYR A 221 5.04 10.53 5.65
C TYR A 221 3.89 11.07 6.49
N ASP A 222 4.20 12.00 7.40
CA ASP A 222 3.20 12.68 8.22
C ASP A 222 2.54 13.85 7.47
N TRP A 223 1.71 13.51 6.48
CA TRP A 223 0.93 14.47 5.69
C TRP A 223 -0.04 15.28 6.55
N ALA A 224 -0.66 14.65 7.55
CA ALA A 224 -1.65 15.29 8.41
C ALA A 224 -1.08 16.49 9.16
N SER A 225 0.06 16.32 9.85
CA SER A 225 0.69 17.42 10.59
C SER A 225 1.26 18.48 9.65
N PHE A 226 1.94 18.05 8.57
CA PHE A 226 2.55 18.96 7.59
C PHE A 226 1.52 19.89 6.92
N LEU A 227 0.40 19.32 6.46
CA LEU A 227 -0.63 20.08 5.75
C LEU A 227 -1.61 20.78 6.69
N GLY A 228 -1.71 20.34 7.94
CA GLY A 228 -2.59 20.93 8.95
C GLY A 228 -2.29 22.39 9.27
N GLY A 229 -1.04 22.85 9.02
CA GLY A 229 -0.66 24.26 9.11
C GLY A 229 -1.35 25.14 8.06
N TYR A 230 -1.58 24.62 6.85
CA TYR A 230 -1.97 25.40 5.66
C TYR A 230 -3.45 25.36 5.35
N PHE A 231 -4.15 24.28 5.72
CA PHE A 231 -5.52 24.04 5.26
C PHE A 231 -6.57 24.01 6.38
N ASN A 232 -7.76 24.50 6.04
CA ASN A 232 -8.99 24.36 6.79
C ASN A 232 -9.64 22.99 6.53
N LYS A 233 -10.36 22.48 7.52
CA LYS A 233 -11.19 21.28 7.35
C LYS A 233 -12.44 21.64 6.54
N LEU A 234 -12.77 20.82 5.56
CA LEU A 234 -14.06 20.86 4.90
C LEU A 234 -15.14 20.32 5.88
N PRO A 235 -16.16 21.12 6.22
CA PRO A 235 -17.26 20.67 7.07
C PRO A 235 -18.12 19.65 6.31
N ASN A 236 -18.77 18.75 7.04
CA ASN A 236 -19.74 17.78 6.49
C ASN A 236 -19.21 16.94 5.31
N ILE A 237 -17.91 16.67 5.25
CA ILE A 237 -17.26 15.92 4.15
C ILE A 237 -18.04 14.65 3.74
N LYS A 238 -18.65 13.95 4.70
CA LYS A 238 -19.40 12.71 4.47
C LYS A 238 -20.59 12.90 3.50
N LYS A 239 -21.19 14.09 3.43
CA LYS A 239 -22.33 14.40 2.55
C LYS A 239 -21.95 14.43 1.06
N TYR A 240 -20.71 14.78 0.74
CA TYR A 240 -20.28 14.97 -0.65
C TYR A 240 -19.72 13.68 -1.25
N HIS A 241 -20.08 13.35 -2.48
CA HIS A 241 -19.55 12.17 -3.18
C HIS A 241 -18.51 12.48 -4.25
N HIS A 242 -18.49 13.73 -4.73
CA HIS A 242 -17.55 14.16 -5.76
C HIS A 242 -16.83 15.42 -5.32
N PHE A 243 -15.51 15.41 -5.50
CA PHE A 243 -14.62 16.53 -5.22
C PHE A 243 -13.81 16.86 -6.47
N ARG A 244 -13.56 18.14 -6.71
CA ARG A 244 -12.78 18.60 -7.85
C ARG A 244 -11.81 19.71 -7.43
N PHE A 245 -10.60 19.62 -7.95
CA PHE A 245 -9.50 20.56 -7.76
C PHE A 245 -8.95 20.97 -9.14
N SER A 246 -8.57 22.24 -9.30
CA SER A 246 -7.98 22.76 -10.54
C SER A 246 -6.82 23.70 -10.23
N LYS A 247 -5.77 23.67 -11.06
CA LYS A 247 -4.67 24.64 -11.00
C LYS A 247 -5.11 26.06 -11.25
N ASP A 248 -6.26 26.23 -11.92
CA ASP A 248 -6.82 27.54 -12.26
C ASP A 248 -7.30 28.29 -10.99
N GLU A 249 -7.65 27.55 -9.93
CA GLU A 249 -8.04 28.10 -8.63
C GLU A 249 -7.37 27.32 -7.48
N PRO A 250 -6.05 27.51 -7.26
CA PRO A 250 -5.30 26.76 -6.26
C PRO A 250 -5.88 26.92 -4.85
N GLY A 251 -5.94 25.82 -4.10
CA GLY A 251 -6.47 25.81 -2.74
C GLY A 251 -8.00 25.86 -2.64
N ARG A 252 -8.74 26.05 -3.75
CA ARG A 252 -10.20 25.90 -3.77
C ARG A 252 -10.59 24.45 -4.08
N ILE A 253 -11.59 23.96 -3.35
CA ILE A 253 -12.24 22.68 -3.62
C ILE A 253 -13.68 22.89 -4.08
N TYR A 254 -14.10 22.08 -5.03
CA TYR A 254 -15.48 21.99 -5.47
C TYR A 254 -16.09 20.67 -5.05
N CYS A 255 -17.30 20.69 -4.53
CA CYS A 255 -17.96 19.53 -3.93
C CYS A 255 -19.37 19.37 -4.50
N LYS A 256 -19.78 18.12 -4.72
CA LYS A 256 -21.17 17.75 -5.04
C LYS A 256 -21.65 16.65 -4.13
N GLU A 257 -22.91 16.75 -3.70
CA GLU A 257 -23.57 15.65 -2.98
C GLU A 257 -23.80 14.50 -3.95
N ASN A 258 -24.48 14.75 -5.07
CA ASN A 258 -24.73 13.75 -6.12
C ASN A 258 -24.35 14.31 -7.50
N ARG A 259 -24.32 13.45 -8.52
CA ARG A 259 -24.03 13.85 -9.92
C ARG A 259 -24.89 15.01 -10.42
N SER A 260 -26.16 15.05 -10.02
CA SER A 260 -27.15 16.04 -10.48
C SER A 260 -27.21 17.31 -9.62
N THR A 261 -26.50 17.35 -8.49
CA THR A 261 -26.53 18.52 -7.60
C THR A 261 -25.61 19.63 -8.09
N ALA A 262 -26.00 20.87 -7.82
CA ALA A 262 -25.16 22.04 -8.07
C ALA A 262 -23.83 21.92 -7.29
N GLU A 263 -22.77 22.46 -7.88
CA GLU A 263 -21.44 22.40 -7.28
C GLU A 263 -21.29 23.51 -6.24
N LEU A 264 -20.86 23.14 -5.03
CA LEU A 264 -20.47 24.09 -3.99
C LEU A 264 -18.96 24.26 -3.99
N SER A 265 -18.46 25.46 -3.74
CA SER A 265 -17.03 25.71 -3.63
C SER A 265 -16.63 26.19 -2.24
N PHE A 266 -15.45 25.77 -1.78
CA PHE A 266 -14.87 26.15 -0.50
C PHE A 266 -13.39 26.47 -0.66
N MET A 267 -12.90 27.50 0.02
CA MET A 267 -11.46 27.76 0.12
C MET A 267 -10.87 26.86 1.21
N LEU A 268 -9.96 25.94 0.84
CA LEU A 268 -9.26 25.11 1.80
C LEU A 268 -8.05 25.82 2.38
N LEU A 269 -7.33 26.65 1.63
CA LEU A 269 -6.19 27.39 2.20
C LEU A 269 -6.67 28.33 3.31
N LYS A 270 -5.95 28.34 4.43
CA LYS A 270 -6.19 29.31 5.50
C LYS A 270 -5.85 30.73 5.05
N ASP A 271 -4.73 30.84 4.34
CA ASP A 271 -4.25 32.06 3.71
C ASP A 271 -3.88 31.73 2.26
N PRO A 272 -4.58 32.26 1.24
CA PRO A 272 -4.27 32.03 -0.16
C PRO A 272 -2.87 32.48 -0.60
N THR A 273 -2.21 33.33 0.17
CA THR A 273 -0.85 33.82 -0.12
C THR A 273 0.24 32.88 0.42
N ILE A 274 -0.11 32.00 1.37
CA ILE A 274 0.82 31.07 2.01
C ILE A 274 0.52 29.65 1.52
N VAL A 275 1.33 29.17 0.57
CA VAL A 275 1.17 27.85 -0.01
C VAL A 275 2.22 26.85 0.49
N PRO A 276 1.85 25.58 0.71
CA PRO A 276 2.80 24.56 1.12
C PRO A 276 3.79 24.21 0.00
N ALA A 277 5.09 24.22 0.33
CA ALA A 277 6.18 23.93 -0.60
C ALA A 277 6.13 22.50 -1.19
N PRO A 278 6.79 22.25 -2.33
CA PRO A 278 6.86 20.93 -2.98
C PRO A 278 7.82 19.95 -2.26
N SER A 279 7.96 20.07 -0.94
CA SER A 279 8.78 19.20 -0.10
C SER A 279 7.96 18.05 0.47
N LEU A 280 8.61 16.90 0.70
CA LEU A 280 7.99 15.79 1.40
C LEU A 280 7.94 16.06 2.92
N PRO A 281 6.89 15.63 3.63
CA PRO A 281 6.82 15.72 5.09
C PRO A 281 7.90 14.89 5.80
N ALA A 282 7.94 14.98 7.13
CA ALA A 282 8.74 14.07 7.94
C ALA A 282 8.27 12.61 7.75
N LYS A 283 9.22 11.68 7.75
CA LYS A 283 8.93 10.23 7.70
C LYS A 283 8.43 9.77 9.06
N ILE A 284 7.41 8.90 9.05
CA ILE A 284 6.96 8.16 10.22
C ILE A 284 7.75 6.85 10.27
N ASN A 285 8.52 6.68 11.34
CA ASN A 285 9.27 5.45 11.56
C ASN A 285 8.33 4.38 12.15
N PRO A 286 8.32 3.15 11.61
CA PRO A 286 7.59 2.06 12.23
C PRO A 286 8.26 1.65 13.54
N GLU A 287 7.45 1.22 14.50
CA GLU A 287 7.92 0.76 15.82
C GLU A 287 8.59 -0.63 15.76
N GLY A 288 8.41 -1.37 14.67
CA GLY A 288 8.82 -2.77 14.60
C GLY A 288 7.83 -3.71 15.27
N LEU A 289 8.23 -4.98 15.40
CA LEU A 289 7.50 -5.93 16.24
C LEU A 289 7.86 -5.69 17.72
N SER A 290 6.85 -5.60 18.57
CA SER A 290 7.06 -5.60 20.03
C SER A 290 7.71 -6.91 20.49
N ASN A 291 8.43 -6.88 21.60
CA ASN A 291 9.09 -8.06 22.15
C ASN A 291 8.09 -9.19 22.45
N ASP A 292 6.90 -8.87 22.98
CA ASP A 292 5.83 -9.85 23.20
C ASP A 292 5.37 -10.48 21.88
N ARG A 293 5.28 -9.69 20.81
CA ARG A 293 4.89 -10.20 19.50
C ARG A 293 5.99 -11.07 18.90
N LYS A 294 7.27 -10.71 19.02
CA LYS A 294 8.40 -11.56 18.60
C LYS A 294 8.41 -12.88 19.37
N ASN A 295 8.30 -12.83 20.70
CA ASN A 295 8.21 -14.00 21.58
C ASN A 295 7.07 -14.94 21.16
N TYR A 296 5.88 -14.37 20.90
CA TYR A 296 4.73 -15.13 20.44
C TYR A 296 5.00 -15.79 19.09
N LEU A 297 5.50 -15.04 18.10
CA LEU A 297 5.79 -15.60 16.77
C LEU A 297 6.83 -16.73 16.87
N TYR A 298 7.91 -16.51 17.63
CA TYR A 298 8.97 -17.49 17.83
C TYR A 298 8.47 -18.79 18.47
N ARG A 299 7.65 -18.70 19.53
CA ARG A 299 7.16 -19.88 20.24
C ARG A 299 6.01 -20.57 19.52
N GLU A 300 5.05 -19.79 19.05
CA GLU A 300 3.77 -20.33 18.60
C GLU A 300 3.71 -20.58 17.10
N ILE A 301 4.45 -19.82 16.30
CA ILE A 301 4.31 -19.80 14.84
C ILE A 301 5.49 -20.45 14.12
N ARG A 302 6.70 -20.37 14.69
CA ARG A 302 7.96 -20.81 14.04
C ARG A 302 7.90 -22.23 13.46
N GLN A 303 7.34 -23.19 14.20
CA GLN A 303 7.20 -24.59 13.75
C GLN A 303 6.34 -24.79 12.48
N PHE A 304 5.53 -23.80 12.09
CA PHE A 304 4.71 -23.85 10.89
C PHE A 304 5.35 -23.16 9.68
N CYS A 305 6.54 -22.58 9.86
CA CYS A 305 7.29 -21.98 8.77
C CYS A 305 7.86 -23.07 7.86
N LYS A 306 8.07 -22.73 6.59
CA LYS A 306 8.85 -23.58 5.69
C LYS A 306 10.31 -23.48 6.13
N HIS A 307 11.03 -24.60 6.03
CA HIS A 307 12.45 -24.62 6.35
C HIS A 307 13.22 -23.49 5.64
N GLY A 308 14.04 -22.75 6.40
CA GLY A 308 14.83 -21.62 5.93
C GLY A 308 14.09 -20.27 5.94
N THR A 309 12.82 -20.23 6.35
CA THR A 309 12.02 -18.99 6.42
C THR A 309 11.70 -18.55 7.84
N GLU A 310 12.07 -19.34 8.83
CA GLU A 310 11.73 -19.18 10.24
C GLU A 310 12.12 -17.80 10.76
N ASP A 311 13.34 -17.35 10.53
CA ASP A 311 13.83 -16.05 11.01
C ASP A 311 13.24 -14.86 10.25
N LEU A 312 12.75 -15.07 9.03
CA LEU A 312 12.05 -14.05 8.26
C LEU A 312 10.68 -13.74 8.85
N VAL A 313 10.03 -14.75 9.44
CA VAL A 313 8.63 -14.67 9.86
C VAL A 313 8.51 -14.58 11.37
N ALA A 314 9.26 -15.39 12.08
CA ALA A 314 9.27 -15.57 13.52
C ALA A 314 10.71 -15.46 14.06
N PRO A 315 11.34 -14.26 13.97
CA PRO A 315 12.71 -14.06 14.43
C PRO A 315 12.84 -14.34 15.94
N ALA A 316 14.06 -14.67 16.36
CA ALA A 316 14.37 -14.74 17.78
C ALA A 316 14.10 -13.39 18.48
N PRO A 317 13.66 -13.40 19.76
CA PRO A 317 13.26 -12.21 20.51
C PRO A 317 14.33 -11.10 20.56
#